data_AF-A0A183G994-F1
#
_entry.id   AF-A0A183G994-F1
#
_cell.length_a   1.000
_cell.length_b   1.000
_cell.length_c   1.000
_cell.angle_alpha   90.00
_cell.angle_beta   90.00
_cell.angle_gamma   90.00
#
_symmetry.space_group_name_H-M   'P 1'
#
loop_
_entity.id
_entity.type
_entity.pdbx_description
1 polymer ?
#
loop_
_entity_poly.entity_id
_entity_poly.type
_entity_poly.pdbx_seq_one_letter_code
_entity_poly.pdbx_strand_id
1 'polypeptide(L)'
;MRSMKRFLSSALTKKEKQYAHYLSEASYNGALSVFLQVSPESAGLFVTFYRLFKTESIDELKDKALEAGFTEEEWEGFLVYVAGFYYNNGNYRGFGDTKIIPDVDVEKIDAFMRSSDAAKSCSSFIETWEKVKPLISSLCPYQLHLGFGNEGVTCYHSDNITKDDATKIDRYFKSHHIESWNSRLFKDPEPRDGKTVYHVKVASSKTDGVEEEVFEDCIVVRERDYAPACANIAVRVGFNNALLDGSRFWIKDTGPVIESYIGFIENYRDPAGTRSEFEGFVACVNKETSKKFMTLVERAEEILTRLPWGKDYEKDHFLKPDFTALDVIAFASSGLPSGINIPNYDDIRQNEGFKNVSLGNVIAAMPKQKMNFIDQEDEDLMHEYHKESFEVQVGLHELLGHGSGKLFQRKADGTFNFDKDTKDILTGEPIAKWYEPGETWSSKFGALSGAYEECRAEAVGYVLCCDSDILE
;
A
#
# COMPACT_ATOMS: atom_id res chain seq x y z
N MET A 1 14.06 7.80 -18.04
CA MET A 1 14.90 6.56 -18.15
C MET A 1 16.41 6.77 -18.37
N ARG A 2 16.89 7.64 -19.29
CA ARG A 2 18.35 7.82 -19.52
C ARG A 2 19.11 8.48 -18.36
N SER A 3 18.46 9.33 -17.54
CA SER A 3 19.11 9.94 -16.35
C SER A 3 19.29 8.96 -15.20
N MET A 4 18.29 8.13 -14.90
CA MET A 4 18.36 7.14 -13.81
C MET A 4 19.37 6.02 -14.07
N LYS A 5 19.47 5.53 -15.32
CA LYS A 5 20.54 4.59 -15.70
C LYS A 5 21.94 5.18 -15.49
N ARG A 6 22.14 6.48 -15.76
CA ARG A 6 23.42 7.15 -15.48
C ARG A 6 23.66 7.29 -13.98
N PHE A 7 22.68 7.79 -13.23
CA PHE A 7 22.77 7.96 -11.76
C PHE A 7 23.07 6.64 -11.05
N LEU A 8 22.29 5.59 -11.31
CA LEU A 8 22.50 4.25 -10.74
C LEU A 8 23.84 3.62 -11.18
N SER A 9 24.31 3.93 -12.39
CA SER A 9 25.58 3.37 -12.90
C SER A 9 26.82 3.98 -12.25
N SER A 10 26.80 5.27 -11.88
CA SER A 10 27.97 6.00 -11.36
C SER A 10 27.95 6.24 -9.84
N ALA A 11 26.79 6.23 -9.18
CA ALA A 11 26.68 6.59 -7.76
C ALA A 11 26.80 5.39 -6.80
N LEU A 12 26.44 4.18 -7.22
CA LEU A 12 26.41 2.99 -6.36
C LEU A 12 27.65 2.10 -6.53
N THR A 13 28.20 1.65 -5.41
CA THR A 13 29.22 0.59 -5.34
C THR A 13 28.67 -0.73 -5.87
N LYS A 14 29.58 -1.67 -6.19
CA LYS A 14 29.18 -3.03 -6.61
C LYS A 14 28.33 -3.74 -5.55
N LYS A 15 28.66 -3.56 -4.26
CA LYS A 15 27.93 -4.17 -3.14
C LYS A 15 26.52 -3.61 -3.02
N GLU A 16 26.34 -2.29 -3.11
CA GLU A 16 25.02 -1.64 -3.08
C GLU A 16 24.15 -2.06 -4.27
N LYS A 17 24.74 -2.18 -5.47
CA LYS A 17 24.02 -2.70 -6.65
C LYS A 17 23.53 -4.13 -6.44
N GLN A 18 24.36 -5.00 -5.86
CA GLN A 18 23.96 -6.37 -5.54
C GLN A 18 22.88 -6.42 -4.46
N TYR A 19 23.01 -5.57 -3.43
CA TYR A 19 22.01 -5.44 -2.37
C TYR A 19 20.65 -5.01 -2.94
N ALA A 20 20.61 -3.92 -3.70
CA ALA A 20 19.39 -3.43 -4.35
C ALA A 20 18.78 -4.48 -5.31
N HIS A 21 19.61 -5.22 -6.06
CA HIS A 21 19.15 -6.28 -6.95
C HIS A 21 18.39 -7.39 -6.22
N TYR A 22 18.98 -7.95 -5.15
CA TYR A 22 18.35 -9.06 -4.43
C TYR A 22 17.11 -8.63 -3.64
N LEU A 23 17.10 -7.39 -3.12
CA LEU A 23 15.90 -6.81 -2.52
C LEU A 23 14.79 -6.61 -3.55
N SER A 24 15.12 -6.10 -4.74
CA SER A 24 14.14 -5.91 -5.81
C SER A 24 13.53 -7.25 -6.25
N GLU A 25 14.36 -8.29 -6.35
CA GLU A 25 13.89 -9.65 -6.64
C GLU A 25 12.94 -10.16 -5.55
N ALA A 26 13.25 -9.92 -4.27
CA ALA A 26 12.38 -10.28 -3.16
C ALA A 26 11.03 -9.56 -3.24
N SER A 27 11.03 -8.24 -3.49
CA SER A 27 9.81 -7.43 -3.63
C SER A 27 8.92 -7.94 -4.76
N TYR A 28 9.47 -8.16 -5.97
CA TYR A 28 8.68 -8.66 -7.10
C TYR A 28 8.21 -10.11 -6.93
N ASN A 29 9.01 -10.97 -6.29
CA ASN A 29 8.58 -12.33 -5.96
C ASN A 29 7.42 -12.33 -4.96
N GLY A 30 7.47 -11.44 -3.97
CA GLY A 30 6.40 -11.27 -3.00
C GLY A 30 5.13 -10.69 -3.62
N ALA A 31 5.26 -9.71 -4.52
CA ALA A 31 4.12 -9.09 -5.20
C ALA A 31 3.31 -10.05 -6.09
N LEU A 32 3.82 -11.27 -6.36
CA LEU A 32 3.00 -12.34 -6.95
C LEU A 32 1.83 -12.75 -6.06
N SER A 33 1.91 -12.57 -4.73
CA SER A 33 0.78 -12.78 -3.83
C SER A 33 -0.34 -11.77 -4.03
N VAL A 34 -0.03 -10.57 -4.55
CA VAL A 34 -1.04 -9.51 -4.75
C VAL A 34 -2.09 -9.95 -5.76
N PHE A 35 -1.71 -10.70 -6.82
CA PHE A 35 -2.68 -11.30 -7.74
C PHE A 35 -3.65 -12.28 -7.05
N LEU A 36 -3.31 -12.81 -5.87
CA LEU A 36 -4.18 -13.65 -5.03
C LEU A 36 -4.95 -12.84 -3.97
N GLN A 37 -4.64 -11.56 -3.80
CA GLN A 37 -5.30 -10.62 -2.89
C GLN A 37 -6.36 -9.77 -3.60
N VAL A 38 -6.22 -9.53 -4.92
CA VAL A 38 -7.14 -8.68 -5.70
C VAL A 38 -8.46 -9.39 -6.05
N SER A 39 -8.41 -10.44 -6.87
CA SER A 39 -9.63 -11.11 -7.37
C SER A 39 -9.39 -12.60 -7.65
N PRO A 40 -10.44 -13.44 -7.65
CA PRO A 40 -10.30 -14.88 -7.88
C PRO A 40 -9.62 -15.23 -9.23
N GLU A 41 -9.82 -14.40 -10.25
CA GLU A 41 -9.27 -14.59 -11.59
C GLU A 41 -7.86 -14.00 -11.79
N SER A 42 -7.42 -13.07 -10.95
CA SER A 42 -6.19 -12.30 -11.19
C SER A 42 -4.95 -13.21 -11.30
N ALA A 43 -4.77 -14.18 -10.41
CA ALA A 43 -3.62 -15.09 -10.50
C ALA A 43 -3.65 -15.97 -11.77
N GLY A 44 -4.84 -16.41 -12.20
CA GLY A 44 -4.98 -17.18 -13.44
C GLY A 44 -4.69 -16.34 -14.69
N LEU A 45 -5.20 -15.12 -14.72
CA LEU A 45 -4.91 -14.15 -15.79
C LEU A 45 -3.41 -13.82 -15.87
N PHE A 46 -2.74 -13.62 -14.73
CA PHE A 46 -1.30 -13.39 -14.68
C PHE A 46 -0.54 -14.55 -15.34
N VAL A 47 -0.83 -15.80 -14.96
CA VAL A 47 -0.16 -16.97 -15.52
C VAL A 47 -0.44 -17.11 -17.03
N THR A 48 -1.67 -16.83 -17.47
CA THR A 48 -2.03 -16.84 -18.89
C THR A 48 -1.22 -15.80 -19.67
N PHE A 49 -1.27 -14.52 -19.28
CA PHE A 49 -0.53 -13.47 -20.00
C PHE A 49 0.98 -13.68 -19.92
N TYR A 50 1.51 -14.04 -18.75
CA TYR A 50 2.95 -14.29 -18.60
C TYR A 50 3.43 -15.37 -19.56
N ARG A 51 2.69 -16.48 -19.69
CA ARG A 51 3.06 -17.57 -20.62
C ARG A 51 2.92 -17.15 -22.07
N LEU A 52 1.87 -16.40 -22.41
CA LEU A 52 1.65 -15.88 -23.75
C LEU A 52 2.85 -15.02 -24.22
N PHE A 53 3.15 -13.94 -23.49
CA PHE A 53 4.21 -12.99 -23.83
C PHE A 53 5.63 -13.53 -23.58
N LYS A 54 5.79 -14.62 -22.83
CA LYS A 54 7.07 -15.31 -22.70
C LYS A 54 7.36 -16.24 -23.88
N THR A 55 6.32 -16.80 -24.49
CA THR A 55 6.48 -17.79 -25.56
C THR A 55 6.70 -17.13 -26.91
N GLU A 56 6.05 -15.99 -27.12
CA GLU A 56 6.01 -15.30 -28.41
C GLU A 56 6.26 -13.80 -28.23
N SER A 57 6.87 -13.19 -29.23
CA SER A 57 7.06 -11.75 -29.28
C SER A 57 5.75 -11.01 -29.52
N ILE A 58 5.73 -9.70 -29.22
CA ILE A 58 4.55 -8.85 -29.45
C ILE A 58 4.15 -8.84 -30.94
N ASP A 59 5.11 -8.87 -31.87
CA ASP A 59 4.84 -8.86 -33.30
C ASP A 59 4.20 -10.19 -33.77
N GLU A 60 4.71 -11.33 -33.31
CA GLU A 60 4.12 -12.64 -33.62
C GLU A 60 2.71 -12.78 -33.04
N LEU A 61 2.50 -12.29 -31.82
CA LEU A 61 1.17 -12.28 -31.19
C LEU A 61 0.20 -11.34 -31.91
N LYS A 62 0.69 -10.21 -32.42
CA LYS A 62 -0.11 -9.28 -33.22
C LYS A 62 -0.65 -9.96 -34.48
N ASP A 63 0.21 -10.63 -35.24
CA ASP A 63 -0.21 -11.35 -36.45
C ASP A 63 -1.33 -12.36 -36.14
N LYS A 64 -1.17 -13.13 -35.06
CA LYS A 64 -2.18 -14.09 -34.59
C LYS A 64 -3.47 -13.43 -34.10
N ALA A 65 -3.38 -12.28 -33.44
CA ALA A 65 -4.55 -11.53 -33.00
C ALA A 65 -5.36 -11.03 -34.21
N LEU A 66 -4.69 -10.49 -35.24
CA LEU A 66 -5.34 -10.06 -36.48
C LEU A 66 -5.99 -11.24 -37.22
N GLU A 67 -5.33 -12.40 -37.27
CA GLU A 67 -5.92 -13.64 -37.80
C GLU A 67 -7.14 -14.11 -36.99
N ALA A 68 -7.14 -13.87 -35.68
CA ALA A 68 -8.27 -14.12 -34.79
C ALA A 68 -9.39 -13.07 -34.88
N GLY A 69 -9.26 -12.09 -35.79
CA GLY A 69 -10.30 -11.10 -36.08
C GLY A 69 -10.20 -9.80 -35.28
N PHE A 70 -9.06 -9.54 -34.64
CA PHE A 70 -8.77 -8.23 -34.05
C PHE A 70 -8.56 -7.20 -35.16
N THR A 71 -8.99 -5.98 -34.92
CA THR A 71 -8.47 -4.80 -35.59
C THR A 71 -7.14 -4.36 -34.96
N GLU A 72 -6.42 -3.48 -35.65
CA GLU A 72 -5.22 -2.83 -35.11
C GLU A 72 -5.51 -2.09 -33.79
N GLU A 73 -6.65 -1.39 -33.72
CA GLU A 73 -7.09 -0.67 -32.52
C GLU A 73 -7.43 -1.63 -31.36
N GLU A 74 -8.11 -2.74 -31.65
CA GLU A 74 -8.39 -3.78 -30.63
C GLU A 74 -7.10 -4.43 -30.12
N TRP A 75 -6.08 -4.62 -30.96
CA TRP A 75 -4.78 -5.13 -30.53
C TRP A 75 -4.08 -4.16 -29.60
N GLU A 76 -4.03 -2.87 -29.96
CA GLU A 76 -3.50 -1.82 -29.09
C GLU A 76 -4.27 -1.74 -27.77
N GLY A 77 -5.60 -1.76 -27.82
CA GLY A 77 -6.47 -1.78 -26.64
C GLY A 77 -6.24 -2.99 -25.74
N PHE A 78 -6.03 -4.18 -26.32
CA PHE A 78 -5.69 -5.38 -25.56
C PHE A 78 -4.31 -5.25 -24.88
N LEU A 79 -3.31 -4.70 -25.56
CA LEU A 79 -1.99 -4.43 -24.96
C LEU A 79 -2.10 -3.41 -23.80
N VAL A 80 -2.92 -2.37 -23.96
CA VAL A 80 -3.20 -1.41 -22.89
C VAL A 80 -3.86 -2.09 -21.69
N TYR A 81 -4.84 -2.98 -21.92
CA TYR A 81 -5.45 -3.78 -20.86
C TYR A 81 -4.43 -4.65 -20.13
N VAL A 82 -3.59 -5.40 -20.84
CA VAL A 82 -2.56 -6.26 -20.22
C VAL A 82 -1.53 -5.44 -19.45
N ALA A 83 -1.10 -4.30 -20.00
CA ALA A 83 -0.19 -3.38 -19.31
C ALA A 83 -0.82 -2.82 -18.02
N GLY A 84 -2.09 -2.41 -18.08
CA GLY A 84 -2.87 -1.98 -16.91
C GLY A 84 -3.04 -3.10 -15.89
N PHE A 85 -3.29 -4.32 -16.32
CA PHE A 85 -3.39 -5.50 -15.46
C PHE A 85 -2.07 -5.75 -14.69
N TYR A 86 -0.92 -5.68 -15.37
CA TYR A 86 0.38 -5.82 -14.72
C TYR A 86 0.70 -4.65 -13.79
N TYR A 87 0.32 -3.41 -14.16
CA TYR A 87 0.53 -2.22 -13.34
C TYR A 87 -0.25 -2.29 -12.01
N ASN A 88 -1.48 -2.83 -12.03
CA ASN A 88 -2.33 -2.92 -10.84
C ASN A 88 -2.19 -4.25 -10.08
N ASN A 89 -1.29 -5.14 -10.50
CA ASN A 89 -1.19 -6.53 -10.00
C ASN A 89 -2.54 -7.27 -9.98
N GLY A 90 -3.41 -7.00 -10.96
CA GLY A 90 -4.75 -7.55 -11.04
C GLY A 90 -5.67 -6.76 -11.97
N ASN A 91 -6.89 -7.26 -12.14
CA ASN A 91 -7.90 -6.66 -13.03
C ASN A 91 -8.82 -5.64 -12.33
N TYR A 92 -8.36 -5.01 -11.25
CA TYR A 92 -9.04 -3.92 -10.56
C TYR A 92 -8.03 -2.80 -10.33
N ARG A 93 -8.43 -1.54 -10.51
CA ARG A 93 -7.54 -0.39 -10.33
C ARG A 93 -7.07 -0.32 -8.87
N GLY A 94 -5.76 -0.24 -8.64
CA GLY A 94 -5.22 -0.01 -7.29
C GLY A 94 -5.63 1.35 -6.72
N PHE A 95 -5.94 2.31 -7.58
CA PHE A 95 -6.59 3.57 -7.21
C PHE A 95 -8.06 3.58 -7.67
N GLY A 96 -8.99 3.44 -6.73
CA GLY A 96 -10.44 3.48 -6.95
C GLY A 96 -11.15 2.13 -6.99
N ASP A 97 -10.42 1.01 -6.95
CA ASP A 97 -10.95 -0.35 -6.76
C ASP A 97 -12.07 -0.78 -7.73
N THR A 98 -12.13 -0.16 -8.92
CA THR A 98 -13.04 -0.54 -10.00
C THR A 98 -12.42 -1.59 -10.91
N LYS A 99 -13.24 -2.53 -11.39
CA LYS A 99 -12.80 -3.54 -12.37
C LYS A 99 -12.33 -2.91 -13.69
N ILE A 100 -11.33 -3.53 -14.29
CA ILE A 100 -10.79 -3.21 -15.62
C ILE A 100 -11.12 -4.39 -16.54
N ILE A 101 -11.65 -4.10 -17.73
CA ILE A 101 -11.94 -5.10 -18.77
C ILE A 101 -11.24 -4.74 -20.08
N PRO A 102 -10.90 -5.72 -20.93
CA PRO A 102 -10.41 -5.43 -22.27
C PRO A 102 -11.55 -4.87 -23.14
N ASP A 103 -11.25 -3.87 -23.96
CA ASP A 103 -12.16 -3.35 -24.98
C ASP A 103 -12.07 -4.18 -26.27
N VAL A 104 -12.21 -5.51 -26.12
CA VAL A 104 -12.20 -6.48 -27.20
C VAL A 104 -13.22 -7.57 -26.89
N ASP A 105 -13.96 -8.00 -27.90
CA ASP A 105 -14.90 -9.11 -27.77
C ASP A 105 -14.21 -10.38 -27.24
N VAL A 106 -14.80 -11.00 -26.21
CA VAL A 106 -14.17 -12.12 -25.50
C VAL A 106 -14.00 -13.37 -26.38
N GLU A 107 -14.84 -13.55 -27.41
CA GLU A 107 -14.71 -14.67 -28.34
C GLU A 107 -13.51 -14.49 -29.28
N LYS A 108 -13.20 -13.23 -29.67
CA LYS A 108 -11.94 -12.93 -30.37
C LYS A 108 -10.75 -13.24 -29.47
N ILE A 109 -10.78 -12.79 -28.22
CA ILE A 109 -9.71 -13.09 -27.25
C ILE A 109 -9.55 -14.61 -27.09
N ASP A 110 -10.65 -15.37 -26.99
CA ASP A 110 -10.60 -16.83 -26.89
C ASP A 110 -9.92 -17.47 -28.11
N ALA A 111 -10.32 -17.07 -29.33
CA ALA A 111 -9.70 -17.55 -30.56
C ALA A 111 -8.19 -17.22 -30.60
N PHE A 112 -7.82 -15.99 -30.22
CA PHE A 112 -6.43 -15.56 -30.11
C PHE A 112 -5.63 -16.41 -29.11
N MET A 113 -6.13 -16.59 -27.88
CA MET A 113 -5.47 -17.39 -26.85
C MET A 113 -5.23 -18.82 -27.32
N ARG A 114 -6.20 -19.43 -28.03
CA ARG A 114 -6.08 -20.79 -28.57
C ARG A 114 -5.10 -20.92 -29.73
N SER A 115 -4.92 -19.85 -30.51
CA SER A 115 -3.97 -19.83 -31.64
C SER A 115 -2.50 -19.73 -31.20
N SER A 116 -2.26 -19.26 -29.97
CA SER A 116 -0.92 -19.05 -29.41
C SER A 116 -0.10 -20.34 -29.36
N ASP A 117 1.22 -20.20 -29.42
CA ASP A 117 2.14 -21.32 -29.23
C ASP A 117 2.19 -21.74 -27.76
N ALA A 118 1.82 -20.85 -26.83
CA ALA A 118 1.62 -21.18 -25.42
C ALA A 118 0.50 -22.23 -25.23
N ALA A 119 -0.57 -22.16 -26.02
CA ALA A 119 -1.63 -23.17 -26.02
C ALA A 119 -1.15 -24.54 -26.53
N LYS A 120 -0.16 -24.56 -27.44
CA LYS A 120 0.43 -25.80 -27.98
C LYS A 120 1.48 -26.39 -27.05
N SER A 121 2.26 -25.54 -26.37
CA SER A 121 3.42 -25.97 -25.58
C SER A 121 3.09 -26.34 -24.14
N CYS A 122 1.93 -25.89 -23.61
CA CYS A 122 1.56 -26.08 -22.22
C CYS A 122 0.09 -26.48 -22.05
N SER A 123 -0.17 -27.74 -21.67
CA SER A 123 -1.54 -28.26 -21.46
C SER A 123 -2.34 -27.41 -20.45
N SER A 124 -1.71 -26.98 -19.37
CA SER A 124 -2.37 -26.16 -18.34
C SER A 124 -2.70 -24.72 -18.79
N PHE A 125 -2.19 -24.25 -19.94
CA PHE A 125 -2.49 -22.91 -20.45
C PHE A 125 -3.98 -22.75 -20.77
N ILE A 126 -4.52 -23.66 -21.61
CA ILE A 126 -5.95 -23.63 -21.97
C ILE A 126 -6.81 -23.95 -20.75
N GLU A 127 -6.43 -24.93 -19.92
CA GLU A 127 -7.18 -25.23 -18.68
C GLU A 127 -7.29 -24.03 -17.73
N THR A 128 -6.24 -23.20 -17.64
CA THR A 128 -6.26 -21.97 -16.84
C THR A 128 -7.13 -20.92 -17.52
N TRP A 129 -6.96 -20.72 -18.83
CA TRP A 129 -7.75 -19.77 -19.62
C TRP A 129 -9.25 -20.02 -19.52
N GLU A 130 -9.71 -21.27 -19.66
CA GLU A 130 -11.14 -21.62 -19.56
C GLU A 130 -11.76 -21.24 -18.21
N LYS A 131 -10.98 -21.28 -17.12
CA LYS A 131 -11.47 -20.91 -15.79
C LYS A 131 -11.61 -19.40 -15.62
N VAL A 132 -10.74 -18.61 -16.23
CA VAL A 132 -10.72 -17.15 -16.07
C VAL A 132 -11.42 -16.39 -17.19
N LYS A 133 -11.61 -17.00 -18.36
CA LYS A 133 -12.31 -16.41 -19.52
C LYS A 133 -13.68 -15.85 -19.15
N PRO A 134 -14.55 -16.55 -18.38
CA PRO A 134 -15.87 -15.99 -18.04
C PRO A 134 -15.78 -14.72 -17.18
N LEU A 135 -14.64 -14.46 -16.53
CA LEU A 135 -14.46 -13.39 -15.57
C LEU A 135 -13.76 -12.17 -16.16
N ILE A 136 -12.95 -12.33 -17.21
CA ILE A 136 -12.13 -11.24 -17.80
C ILE A 136 -12.97 -10.05 -18.28
N SER A 137 -14.14 -10.30 -18.86
CA SER A 137 -15.06 -9.29 -19.41
C SER A 137 -16.38 -9.19 -18.65
N SER A 138 -16.52 -9.91 -17.54
CA SER A 138 -17.77 -9.93 -16.78
C SER A 138 -18.02 -8.60 -16.06
N LEU A 139 -19.21 -8.04 -16.29
CA LEU A 139 -19.74 -6.82 -15.68
C LEU A 139 -20.92 -7.12 -14.75
N CYS A 140 -20.97 -8.33 -14.17
CA CYS A 140 -21.92 -8.62 -13.10
C CYS A 140 -21.83 -7.54 -12.01
N PRO A 141 -22.96 -6.99 -11.51
CA PRO A 141 -22.93 -5.82 -10.60
C PRO A 141 -22.01 -5.98 -9.38
N TYR A 142 -21.97 -7.17 -8.78
CA TYR A 142 -21.13 -7.48 -7.61
C TYR A 142 -19.62 -7.56 -7.94
N GLN A 143 -19.24 -7.57 -9.21
CA GLN A 143 -17.84 -7.60 -9.66
C GLN A 143 -17.33 -6.24 -10.12
N LEU A 144 -18.13 -5.18 -10.05
CA LEU A 144 -17.71 -3.87 -10.56
C LEU A 144 -16.70 -3.19 -9.63
N HIS A 145 -16.71 -3.54 -8.34
CA HIS A 145 -15.86 -2.94 -7.32
C HIS A 145 -15.33 -4.01 -6.35
N LEU A 146 -14.21 -3.72 -5.68
CA LEU A 146 -13.82 -4.49 -4.51
C LEU A 146 -14.72 -4.17 -3.31
N GLY A 147 -15.01 -5.18 -2.50
CA GLY A 147 -15.93 -5.06 -1.37
C GLY A 147 -16.26 -6.41 -0.71
N PHE A 148 -17.07 -6.39 0.34
CA PHE A 148 -17.60 -7.63 0.94
C PHE A 148 -18.49 -8.38 -0.05
N GLY A 149 -18.57 -9.71 0.06
CA GLY A 149 -19.11 -10.60 -0.97
C GLY A 149 -20.55 -10.34 -1.45
N ASN A 150 -21.36 -9.56 -0.72
CA ASN A 150 -22.70 -9.15 -1.14
C ASN A 150 -22.71 -7.82 -1.95
N GLU A 151 -21.65 -7.04 -1.88
CA GLU A 151 -21.54 -5.68 -2.42
C GLU A 151 -20.34 -5.51 -3.37
N GLY A 152 -19.39 -6.44 -3.36
CA GLY A 152 -18.17 -6.42 -4.17
C GLY A 152 -17.42 -7.75 -4.18
N VAL A 153 -16.21 -7.72 -4.75
CA VAL A 153 -15.27 -8.84 -4.77
C VAL A 153 -14.15 -8.62 -3.76
N THR A 154 -13.72 -9.66 -3.07
CA THR A 154 -12.51 -9.65 -2.25
C THR A 154 -11.87 -11.02 -2.23
N CYS A 155 -10.55 -11.07 -2.06
CA CYS A 155 -9.83 -12.31 -1.75
C CYS A 155 -9.20 -12.31 -0.37
N TYR A 156 -9.46 -11.28 0.45
CA TYR A 156 -9.12 -11.26 1.88
C TYR A 156 -10.09 -12.11 2.71
N HIS A 157 -11.33 -12.23 2.24
CA HIS A 157 -12.37 -13.03 2.88
C HIS A 157 -13.02 -14.03 1.93
N SER A 158 -13.60 -15.11 2.45
CA SER A 158 -14.56 -15.91 1.66
C SER A 158 -15.86 -15.12 1.44
N ASP A 159 -16.56 -15.45 0.35
CA ASP A 159 -17.81 -14.81 -0.08
C ASP A 159 -18.92 -14.77 0.99
N ASN A 160 -18.94 -15.76 1.87
CA ASN A 160 -19.89 -15.87 2.96
C ASN A 160 -19.53 -15.05 4.21
N ILE A 161 -18.37 -14.40 4.28
CA ILE A 161 -17.97 -13.53 5.40
C ILE A 161 -18.72 -12.20 5.34
N THR A 162 -19.31 -11.84 6.48
CA THR A 162 -19.99 -10.56 6.71
C THR A 162 -19.11 -9.60 7.52
N LYS A 163 -19.52 -8.33 7.60
CA LYS A 163 -18.89 -7.35 8.48
C LYS A 163 -18.93 -7.76 9.96
N ASP A 164 -20.00 -8.42 10.39
CA ASP A 164 -20.15 -8.91 11.77
C ASP A 164 -19.20 -10.07 12.07
N ASP A 165 -19.01 -10.97 11.09
CA ASP A 165 -18.00 -12.03 11.17
C ASP A 165 -16.59 -11.44 11.32
N ALA A 166 -16.25 -10.45 10.47
CA ALA A 166 -14.96 -9.77 10.53
C ALA A 166 -14.74 -9.08 11.89
N THR A 167 -15.78 -8.42 12.42
CA THR A 167 -15.75 -7.76 13.75
C THR A 167 -15.58 -8.77 14.88
N LYS A 168 -16.20 -9.96 14.78
CA LYS A 168 -16.02 -11.04 15.77
C LYS A 168 -14.58 -11.55 15.80
N ILE A 169 -13.97 -11.77 14.62
CA ILE A 169 -12.58 -12.23 14.53
C ILE A 169 -11.58 -11.14 14.92
N ASP A 170 -11.90 -9.86 14.72
CA ASP A 170 -11.09 -8.75 15.25
C ASP A 170 -11.01 -8.76 16.79
N ARG A 171 -12.12 -9.09 17.49
CA ARG A 171 -12.09 -9.29 18.95
C ARG A 171 -11.19 -10.46 19.35
N TYR A 172 -11.23 -11.54 18.59
CA TYR A 172 -10.35 -12.69 18.80
C TYR A 172 -8.87 -12.29 18.67
N PHE A 173 -8.51 -11.56 17.62
CA PHE A 173 -7.13 -11.08 17.43
C PHE A 173 -6.66 -10.21 18.61
N LYS A 174 -7.50 -9.26 19.03
CA LYS A 174 -7.23 -8.38 20.18
C LYS A 174 -7.04 -9.15 21.48
N SER A 175 -7.87 -10.15 21.77
CA SER A 175 -7.77 -10.94 23.02
C SER A 175 -6.51 -11.80 23.09
N HIS A 176 -5.87 -12.08 21.95
CA HIS A 176 -4.67 -12.91 21.86
C HIS A 176 -3.41 -12.09 21.56
N HIS A 177 -3.51 -10.76 21.45
CA HIS A 177 -2.41 -9.88 21.03
C HIS A 177 -1.80 -10.32 19.69
N ILE A 178 -2.66 -10.71 18.75
CA ILE A 178 -2.27 -11.11 17.40
C ILE A 178 -2.69 -10.02 16.44
N GLU A 179 -1.79 -9.64 15.56
CA GLU A 179 -2.08 -8.69 14.49
C GLU A 179 -2.66 -9.40 13.25
N SER A 180 -3.56 -8.72 12.53
CA SER A 180 -4.28 -9.30 11.39
C SER A 180 -3.68 -8.99 10.01
N TRP A 181 -2.66 -8.14 9.92
CA TRP A 181 -2.16 -7.55 8.66
C TRP A 181 -1.75 -8.60 7.61
N ASN A 182 -1.17 -9.74 8.00
CA ASN A 182 -0.80 -10.83 7.09
C ASN A 182 -1.79 -12.01 7.08
N SER A 183 -3.05 -11.76 7.40
CA SER A 183 -4.06 -12.82 7.46
C SER A 183 -5.11 -12.72 6.35
N ARG A 184 -5.80 -13.84 6.13
CA ARG A 184 -7.09 -13.92 5.41
C ARG A 184 -8.10 -14.68 6.25
N LEU A 185 -9.39 -14.44 6.02
CA LEU A 185 -10.47 -15.02 6.81
C LEU A 185 -11.46 -15.80 5.95
N PHE A 186 -11.63 -17.08 6.24
CA PHE A 186 -12.61 -17.92 5.58
C PHE A 186 -13.61 -18.46 6.60
N LYS A 187 -14.82 -18.79 6.16
CA LYS A 187 -15.86 -19.39 6.99
C LYS A 187 -16.37 -20.67 6.34
N ASP A 188 -16.46 -21.74 7.12
CA ASP A 188 -17.06 -22.98 6.64
C ASP A 188 -18.54 -22.75 6.28
N PRO A 189 -19.06 -23.42 5.23
CA PRO A 189 -20.46 -23.26 4.83
C PRO A 189 -21.43 -23.76 5.89
N GLU A 190 -21.04 -24.80 6.64
CA GLU A 190 -21.86 -25.45 7.67
C GLU A 190 -21.15 -25.39 9.03
N PRO A 191 -21.91 -25.24 10.13
CA PRO A 191 -21.34 -25.24 11.46
C PRO A 191 -20.84 -26.63 11.86
N ARG A 192 -19.76 -26.67 12.66
CA ARG A 192 -19.25 -27.89 13.29
C ARG A 192 -19.66 -27.91 14.76
N ASP A 193 -20.37 -28.97 15.17
CA ASP A 193 -20.93 -29.10 16.52
C ASP A 193 -21.78 -27.90 16.95
N GLY A 194 -22.54 -27.33 16.01
CA GLY A 194 -23.40 -26.16 16.23
C GLY A 194 -22.64 -24.82 16.32
N LYS A 195 -21.33 -24.81 16.09
CA LYS A 195 -20.50 -23.59 16.10
C LYS A 195 -20.04 -23.25 14.68
N THR A 196 -20.08 -21.97 14.33
CA THR A 196 -19.44 -21.47 13.12
C THR A 196 -17.94 -21.70 13.19
N VAL A 197 -17.34 -22.16 12.10
CA VAL A 197 -15.89 -22.38 12.00
C VAL A 197 -15.29 -21.29 11.12
N TYR A 198 -14.32 -20.57 11.66
CA TYR A 198 -13.56 -19.54 10.97
C TYR A 198 -12.12 -19.99 10.79
N HIS A 199 -11.62 -19.83 9.57
CA HIS A 199 -10.25 -20.15 9.18
C HIS A 199 -9.46 -18.85 9.01
N VAL A 200 -8.50 -18.62 9.89
CA VAL A 200 -7.54 -17.52 9.81
C VAL A 200 -6.27 -18.04 9.16
N LYS A 201 -6.06 -17.70 7.89
CA LYS A 201 -4.89 -18.13 7.13
C LYS A 201 -3.81 -17.07 7.21
N VAL A 202 -2.68 -17.40 7.83
CA VAL A 202 -1.57 -16.47 8.09
C VAL A 202 -0.45 -16.70 7.09
N ALA A 203 -0.03 -15.65 6.38
CA ALA A 203 1.07 -15.72 5.42
C ALA A 203 2.36 -16.19 6.10
N SER A 204 2.94 -17.28 5.61
CA SER A 204 4.16 -17.86 6.18
C SER A 204 4.89 -18.73 5.17
N SER A 205 6.22 -18.77 5.23
CA SER A 205 7.02 -19.72 4.45
C SER A 205 6.87 -21.18 4.92
N LYS A 206 6.32 -21.38 6.12
CA LYS A 206 6.04 -22.69 6.71
C LYS A 206 4.69 -23.24 6.25
N THR A 207 4.58 -24.56 6.16
CA THR A 207 3.34 -25.25 5.78
C THR A 207 2.68 -25.98 6.95
N ASP A 208 3.35 -26.05 8.11
CA ASP A 208 2.89 -26.71 9.33
C ASP A 208 2.43 -25.70 10.40
N GLY A 209 1.69 -26.21 11.39
CA GLY A 209 1.18 -25.43 12.53
C GLY A 209 -0.25 -24.94 12.33
N VAL A 210 -1.18 -25.89 12.33
CA VAL A 210 -2.61 -25.61 12.52
C VAL A 210 -2.90 -25.55 14.01
N GLU A 211 -3.48 -24.45 14.46
CA GLU A 211 -3.94 -24.27 15.83
C GLU A 211 -5.45 -24.06 15.81
N GLU A 212 -6.17 -24.74 16.69
CA GLU A 212 -7.62 -24.65 16.76
C GLU A 212 -8.05 -24.35 18.20
N GLU A 213 -8.95 -23.39 18.35
CA GLU A 213 -9.54 -23.08 19.64
C GLU A 213 -11.00 -22.60 19.52
N VAL A 214 -11.69 -22.64 20.66
CA VAL A 214 -13.04 -22.09 20.79
C VAL A 214 -12.93 -20.66 21.30
N PHE A 215 -13.57 -19.72 20.60
CA PHE A 215 -13.67 -18.33 21.00
C PHE A 215 -15.13 -17.90 20.96
N GLU A 216 -15.66 -17.36 22.07
CA GLU A 216 -17.09 -17.05 22.20
C GLU A 216 -17.97 -18.27 21.81
N ASP A 217 -18.78 -18.13 20.76
CA ASP A 217 -19.69 -19.13 20.20
C ASP A 217 -19.16 -19.78 18.90
N CYS A 218 -17.90 -19.54 18.52
CA CYS A 218 -17.28 -20.05 17.31
C CYS A 218 -16.01 -20.88 17.56
N ILE A 219 -15.53 -21.52 16.49
CA ILE A 219 -14.24 -22.19 16.43
C ILE A 219 -13.36 -21.36 15.51
N VAL A 220 -12.15 -21.02 15.96
CA VAL A 220 -11.14 -20.36 15.15
C VAL A 220 -10.01 -21.36 14.87
N VAL A 221 -9.77 -21.61 13.58
CA VAL A 221 -8.66 -22.42 13.07
C VAL A 221 -7.63 -21.49 12.46
N ARG A 222 -6.44 -21.41 13.05
CA ARG A 222 -5.30 -20.69 12.51
C ARG A 222 -4.43 -21.64 11.69
N GLU A 223 -4.21 -21.31 10.43
CA GLU A 223 -3.42 -22.12 9.49
C GLU A 223 -2.48 -21.25 8.66
N ARG A 224 -1.63 -21.87 7.83
CA ARG A 224 -0.61 -21.17 7.02
C ARG A 224 -1.13 -20.86 5.62
N ASP A 225 -0.67 -19.74 5.05
CA ASP A 225 -0.98 -19.30 3.70
C ASP A 225 0.27 -18.86 2.94
N TYR A 226 0.16 -18.77 1.61
CA TYR A 226 1.19 -18.20 0.72
C TYR A 226 2.60 -18.81 0.81
N ALA A 227 2.74 -20.04 1.30
CA ALA A 227 4.05 -20.66 1.56
C ALA A 227 5.07 -20.57 0.41
N PRO A 228 4.72 -20.82 -0.87
CA PRO A 228 5.67 -20.66 -1.96
C PRO A 228 6.16 -19.22 -2.15
N ALA A 229 5.27 -18.23 -2.06
CA ALA A 229 5.63 -16.82 -2.20
C ALA A 229 6.48 -16.35 -1.00
N CYS A 230 6.06 -16.68 0.22
CA CYS A 230 6.79 -16.35 1.43
C CYS A 230 8.16 -17.03 1.51
N ALA A 231 8.31 -18.25 0.99
CA ALA A 231 9.61 -18.93 0.94
C ALA A 231 10.60 -18.19 0.04
N ASN A 232 10.17 -17.69 -1.12
CA ASN A 232 11.03 -16.91 -2.02
C ASN A 232 11.48 -15.59 -1.38
N ILE A 233 10.61 -14.93 -0.62
CA ILE A 233 10.98 -13.76 0.17
C ILE A 233 11.95 -14.18 1.29
N ALA A 234 11.66 -15.25 2.01
CA ALA A 234 12.47 -15.72 3.14
C ALA A 234 13.91 -16.07 2.76
N VAL A 235 14.13 -16.70 1.61
CA VAL A 235 15.47 -17.03 1.09
C VAL A 235 16.29 -15.77 0.80
N ARG A 236 15.64 -14.64 0.47
CA ARG A 236 16.32 -13.39 0.10
C ARG A 236 16.50 -12.42 1.26
N VAL A 237 15.49 -12.29 2.14
CA VAL A 237 15.45 -11.25 3.18
C VAL A 237 15.11 -11.76 4.59
N GLY A 238 14.90 -13.06 4.79
CA GLY A 238 14.63 -13.62 6.13
C GLY A 238 13.21 -13.35 6.65
N PHE A 239 12.20 -13.51 5.80
CA PHE A 239 10.77 -13.40 6.12
C PHE A 239 10.30 -14.48 7.12
N ASN A 240 10.31 -14.13 8.41
CA ASN A 240 9.65 -14.87 9.50
C ASN A 240 8.66 -13.92 10.20
N ASN A 241 7.86 -14.44 11.15
CA ASN A 241 6.90 -13.69 11.98
C ASN A 241 7.50 -12.54 12.83
N ALA A 242 8.72 -12.08 12.54
CA ALA A 242 9.44 -10.99 13.19
C ALA A 242 9.44 -9.70 12.35
N LEU A 243 8.39 -9.45 11.54
CA LEU A 243 8.24 -8.20 10.77
C LEU A 243 8.23 -6.96 11.66
N LEU A 244 7.64 -7.06 12.86
CA LEU A 244 7.69 -6.03 13.89
C LEU A 244 9.14 -5.71 14.31
N ASP A 245 9.93 -6.73 14.66
CA ASP A 245 11.34 -6.52 15.05
C ASP A 245 12.19 -6.00 13.89
N GLY A 246 11.94 -6.50 12.67
CA GLY A 246 12.56 -5.98 11.45
C GLY A 246 12.29 -4.48 11.27
N SER A 247 11.07 -4.05 11.53
CA SER A 247 10.68 -2.63 11.48
C SER A 247 11.37 -1.80 12.56
N ARG A 248 11.52 -2.33 13.78
CA ARG A 248 12.30 -1.68 14.86
C ARG A 248 13.77 -1.52 14.52
N PHE A 249 14.37 -2.45 13.80
CA PHE A 249 15.75 -2.30 13.30
C PHE A 249 15.81 -1.30 12.15
N TRP A 250 14.83 -1.32 11.25
CA TRP A 250 14.77 -0.45 10.08
C TRP A 250 14.68 1.03 10.45
N ILE A 251 13.87 1.41 11.44
CA ILE A 251 13.80 2.81 11.90
C ILE A 251 15.12 3.31 12.51
N LYS A 252 15.98 2.39 13.00
CA LYS A 252 17.29 2.72 13.58
C LYS A 252 18.38 2.84 12.51
N ASP A 253 18.16 2.27 11.33
CA ASP A 253 19.06 2.40 10.19
C ASP A 253 18.82 3.75 9.49
N THR A 254 19.50 4.79 9.94
CA THR A 254 19.30 6.17 9.45
C THR A 254 20.24 6.49 8.30
N GLY A 255 19.71 7.14 7.26
CA GLY A 255 20.46 7.56 6.07
C GLY A 255 21.21 6.45 5.30
N PRO A 256 20.63 5.27 5.05
CA PRO A 256 21.27 4.26 4.21
C PRO A 256 21.47 4.78 2.77
N VAL A 257 22.36 4.17 1.99
CA VAL A 257 22.48 4.54 0.55
C VAL A 257 21.32 3.96 -0.26
N ILE A 258 20.92 2.74 0.08
CA ILE A 258 19.78 2.02 -0.49
C ILE A 258 18.77 1.85 0.62
N GLU A 259 17.61 2.47 0.46
CA GLU A 259 16.48 2.34 1.36
C GLU A 259 15.52 1.28 0.82
N SER A 260 14.88 0.54 1.72
CA SER A 260 13.93 -0.50 1.33
C SER A 260 12.99 -0.88 2.47
N TYR A 261 11.79 -1.30 2.11
CA TYR A 261 10.84 -1.91 3.03
C TYR A 261 10.02 -2.96 2.30
N ILE A 262 9.54 -3.99 3.02
CA ILE A 262 8.85 -5.14 2.42
C ILE A 262 7.94 -5.83 3.44
N GLY A 263 6.71 -6.15 3.03
CA GLY A 263 5.76 -6.86 3.89
C GLY A 263 4.31 -6.69 3.45
N PHE A 264 3.40 -7.03 4.35
CA PHE A 264 1.99 -6.67 4.20
C PHE A 264 1.78 -5.36 4.97
N ILE A 265 1.72 -4.24 4.24
CA ILE A 265 1.92 -2.91 4.84
C ILE A 265 0.60 -2.14 4.90
N GLU A 266 0.00 -1.84 3.75
CA GLU A 266 -1.18 -0.98 3.65
C GLU A 266 -2.49 -1.77 3.61
N ASN A 267 -3.49 -1.32 4.38
CA ASN A 267 -4.78 -2.00 4.56
C ASN A 267 -5.93 -1.39 3.75
N TYR A 268 -5.65 -0.50 2.80
CA TYR A 268 -6.66 0.25 2.06
C TYR A 268 -7.66 -0.62 1.29
N ARG A 269 -7.23 -1.78 0.81
CA ARG A 269 -8.00 -2.65 -0.09
C ARG A 269 -8.72 -3.81 0.61
N ASP A 270 -8.51 -4.00 1.90
CA ASP A 270 -9.34 -4.93 2.69
C ASP A 270 -10.67 -4.23 2.98
N PRO A 271 -11.83 -4.79 2.58
CA PRO A 271 -13.14 -4.23 2.93
C PRO A 271 -13.36 -4.06 4.44
N ALA A 272 -12.68 -4.86 5.27
CA ALA A 272 -12.71 -4.72 6.73
C ALA A 272 -11.69 -3.70 7.27
N GLY A 273 -10.69 -3.30 6.47
CA GLY A 273 -9.64 -2.36 6.84
C GLY A 273 -8.64 -2.88 7.86
N THR A 274 -8.44 -4.19 8.00
CA THR A 274 -7.52 -4.76 9.01
C THR A 274 -6.45 -5.70 8.47
N ARG A 275 -6.59 -6.16 7.22
CA ARG A 275 -5.60 -6.94 6.48
C ARG A 275 -4.90 -6.05 5.49
N SER A 276 -3.62 -6.31 5.29
CA SER A 276 -2.78 -5.49 4.43
C SER A 276 -2.45 -6.18 3.12
N GLU A 277 -2.34 -5.39 2.06
CA GLU A 277 -1.79 -5.83 0.78
C GLU A 277 -0.28 -6.01 0.90
N PHE A 278 0.27 -7.00 0.18
CA PHE A 278 1.72 -7.12 0.09
C PHE A 278 2.30 -5.98 -0.76
N GLU A 279 3.36 -5.36 -0.27
CA GLU A 279 4.19 -4.47 -1.06
C GLU A 279 5.67 -4.61 -0.71
N GLY A 280 6.52 -4.15 -1.61
CA GLY A 280 7.92 -3.92 -1.29
C GLY A 280 8.58 -2.95 -2.24
N PHE A 281 9.46 -2.11 -1.71
CA PHE A 281 10.20 -1.14 -2.49
C PHE A 281 11.69 -1.17 -2.20
N VAL A 282 12.45 -0.73 -3.19
CA VAL A 282 13.88 -0.48 -3.12
C VAL A 282 14.13 0.85 -3.80
N ALA A 283 14.81 1.75 -3.12
CA ALA A 283 15.09 3.07 -3.63
C ALA A 283 16.50 3.55 -3.24
N CYS A 284 17.06 4.44 -4.04
CA CYS A 284 18.33 5.08 -3.75
C CYS A 284 18.07 6.41 -3.05
N VAL A 285 18.81 6.71 -1.99
CA VAL A 285 18.73 8.03 -1.34
C VAL A 285 19.30 9.10 -2.26
N ASN A 286 18.48 10.13 -2.52
CA ASN A 286 18.91 11.34 -3.22
C ASN A 286 19.51 12.32 -2.20
N LYS A 287 20.83 12.23 -2.01
CA LYS A 287 21.56 13.06 -1.03
C LYS A 287 21.47 14.56 -1.27
N GLU A 288 21.12 15.01 -2.47
CA GLU A 288 20.99 16.43 -2.76
C GLU A 288 19.63 16.96 -2.27
N THR A 289 18.54 16.33 -2.68
CA THR A 289 17.19 16.69 -2.21
C THR A 289 17.03 16.43 -0.71
N SER A 290 17.59 15.34 -0.17
CA SER A 290 17.56 15.08 1.27
C SER A 290 18.25 16.17 2.10
N LYS A 291 19.23 16.91 1.56
CA LYS A 291 19.82 18.04 2.30
C LYS A 291 18.79 19.14 2.59
N LYS A 292 17.88 19.40 1.65
CA LYS A 292 16.81 20.40 1.84
C LYS A 292 15.88 19.98 2.98
N PHE A 293 15.44 18.72 2.97
CA PHE A 293 14.61 18.17 4.03
C PHE A 293 15.33 18.17 5.39
N MET A 294 16.64 17.89 5.42
CA MET A 294 17.41 17.98 6.66
C MET A 294 17.44 19.39 7.24
N THR A 295 17.56 20.43 6.40
CA THR A 295 17.45 21.82 6.87
C THR A 295 16.07 22.10 7.47
N LEU A 296 15.00 21.57 6.88
CA LEU A 296 13.65 21.68 7.43
C LEU A 296 13.53 20.93 8.78
N VAL A 297 14.08 19.73 8.90
CA VAL A 297 14.11 18.94 10.16
C VAL A 297 14.91 19.66 11.26
N GLU A 298 16.04 20.27 10.92
CA GLU A 298 16.86 21.04 11.87
C GLU A 298 16.10 22.23 12.47
N ARG A 299 15.21 22.84 11.68
CA ARG A 299 14.39 24.00 12.06
C ARG A 299 12.98 23.62 12.53
N ALA A 300 12.60 22.34 12.52
CA ALA A 300 11.23 21.91 12.78
C ALA A 300 10.67 22.46 14.09
N GLU A 301 11.41 22.36 15.21
CA GLU A 301 10.95 22.87 16.52
C GLU A 301 10.72 24.39 16.54
N GLU A 302 11.48 25.14 15.75
CA GLU A 302 11.26 26.58 15.56
C GLU A 302 9.96 26.82 14.78
N ILE A 303 9.80 26.13 13.65
CA ILE A 303 8.67 26.30 12.73
C ILE A 303 7.35 25.85 13.38
N LEU A 304 7.34 24.78 14.18
CA LEU A 304 6.14 24.31 14.89
C LEU A 304 5.51 25.38 15.78
N THR A 305 6.30 26.34 16.28
CA THR A 305 5.77 27.45 17.08
C THR A 305 4.89 28.42 16.28
N ARG A 306 4.94 28.36 14.95
CA ARG A 306 4.14 29.19 14.03
C ARG A 306 2.74 28.62 13.81
N LEU A 307 2.49 27.37 14.20
CA LEU A 307 1.20 26.70 14.04
C LEU A 307 0.15 27.24 15.04
N PRO A 308 -1.13 27.27 14.66
CA PRO A 308 -2.13 28.11 15.33
C PRO A 308 -2.65 27.55 16.67
N TRP A 309 -2.20 26.37 17.11
CA TRP A 309 -2.68 25.72 18.34
C TRP A 309 -1.83 25.97 19.58
N GLY A 310 -0.62 26.53 19.41
CA GLY A 310 0.27 26.88 20.52
C GLY A 310 0.92 25.69 21.23
N LYS A 311 1.82 25.99 22.17
CA LYS A 311 2.73 25.02 22.77
C LYS A 311 2.05 23.88 23.54
N ASP A 312 0.96 24.16 24.24
CA ASP A 312 0.29 23.15 25.09
C ASP A 312 -0.32 22.00 24.27
N TYR A 313 -0.62 22.27 22.99
CA TYR A 313 -1.15 21.30 22.03
C TYR A 313 -0.05 20.67 21.17
N GLU A 314 1.21 20.97 21.42
CA GLU A 314 2.34 20.39 20.72
C GLU A 314 3.00 19.29 21.57
N LYS A 315 3.68 18.34 20.91
CA LYS A 315 4.41 17.28 21.60
C LYS A 315 5.48 17.89 22.51
N ASP A 316 5.69 17.32 23.70
CA ASP A 316 6.65 17.85 24.68
C ASP A 316 8.09 17.85 24.14
N HIS A 317 8.41 16.86 23.30
CA HIS A 317 9.65 16.75 22.56
C HIS A 317 9.33 16.36 21.12
N PHE A 318 9.83 17.14 20.17
CA PHE A 318 9.71 16.78 18.77
C PHE A 318 10.70 15.66 18.45
N LEU A 319 10.18 14.50 18.06
CA LEU A 319 11.00 13.40 17.57
C LEU A 319 11.40 13.73 16.14
N LYS A 320 12.62 14.26 15.95
CA LYS A 320 13.17 14.57 14.62
C LYS A 320 13.19 13.30 13.77
N PRO A 321 12.33 13.17 12.75
CA PRO A 321 12.30 11.98 11.92
C PRO A 321 13.46 11.99 10.92
N ASP A 322 13.83 10.81 10.42
CA ASP A 322 14.67 10.70 9.23
C ASP A 322 13.79 11.01 8.01
N PHE A 323 13.99 12.17 7.39
CA PHE A 323 13.24 12.59 6.21
C PHE A 323 14.11 12.54 4.97
N THR A 324 13.79 11.59 4.09
CA THR A 324 14.67 11.25 2.97
C THR A 324 13.94 11.36 1.63
N ALA A 325 14.56 12.04 0.67
CA ALA A 325 14.16 11.99 -0.72
C ALA A 325 14.74 10.74 -1.39
N LEU A 326 13.89 9.96 -2.04
CA LEU A 326 14.27 8.69 -2.65
C LEU A 326 13.97 8.69 -4.16
N ASP A 327 14.88 8.07 -4.91
CA ASP A 327 14.67 7.66 -6.29
C ASP A 327 14.39 6.15 -6.33
N VAL A 328 13.15 5.79 -6.62
CA VAL A 328 12.68 4.39 -6.69
C VAL A 328 13.43 3.61 -7.76
N ILE A 329 13.99 2.46 -7.38
CA ILE A 329 14.62 1.48 -8.28
C ILE A 329 13.58 0.41 -8.66
N ALA A 330 12.87 -0.11 -7.66
CA ALA A 330 11.83 -1.11 -7.79
C ALA A 330 10.73 -0.80 -6.77
N PHE A 331 9.47 -0.87 -7.20
CA PHE A 331 8.31 -0.85 -6.33
C PHE A 331 7.36 -1.91 -6.83
N ALA A 332 7.04 -2.88 -5.99
CA ALA A 332 6.18 -3.99 -6.30
C ALA A 332 4.93 -3.90 -5.41
N SER A 333 3.87 -3.32 -5.97
CA SER A 333 2.58 -2.99 -5.32
C SER A 333 1.49 -2.88 -6.38
N SER A 334 0.23 -2.68 -5.96
CA SER A 334 -0.89 -2.39 -6.87
C SER A 334 -0.98 -0.93 -7.35
N GLY A 335 0.00 -0.09 -6.98
CA GLY A 335 0.10 1.32 -7.38
C GLY A 335 1.32 2.00 -6.75
N LEU A 336 1.91 2.98 -7.45
CA LEU A 336 3.05 3.73 -6.92
C LEU A 336 2.58 4.97 -6.17
N PRO A 337 2.89 5.12 -4.87
CA PRO A 337 2.60 6.34 -4.14
C PRO A 337 3.60 7.45 -4.49
N SER A 338 3.32 8.69 -4.08
CA SER A 338 4.26 9.82 -4.22
C SER A 338 5.12 10.03 -2.96
N GLY A 339 4.67 9.51 -1.81
CA GLY A 339 5.36 9.52 -0.53
C GLY A 339 4.90 8.36 0.34
N ILE A 340 5.65 8.06 1.40
CA ILE A 340 5.34 6.97 2.33
C ILE A 340 5.70 7.38 3.76
N ASN A 341 4.86 6.99 4.71
CA ASN A 341 5.02 7.24 6.13
C ASN A 341 4.89 5.95 6.95
N ILE A 342 6.02 5.27 7.23
CA ILE A 342 6.04 3.89 7.76
C ILE A 342 7.01 3.73 8.93
N PRO A 343 6.85 2.69 9.78
CA PRO A 343 5.85 1.61 9.70
C PRO A 343 4.45 2.03 10.17
N ASN A 344 3.45 1.19 9.88
CA ASN A 344 2.05 1.36 10.29
C ASN A 344 1.75 0.78 11.69
N TYR A 345 2.79 0.45 12.47
CA TYR A 345 2.65 -0.10 13.82
C TYR A 345 2.62 1.02 14.86
N ASP A 346 1.45 1.29 15.44
CA ASP A 346 1.25 2.39 16.39
C ASP A 346 2.23 2.34 17.59
N ASP A 347 2.54 1.15 18.10
CA ASP A 347 3.48 0.97 19.21
C ASP A 347 4.89 1.45 18.85
N ILE A 348 5.37 1.12 17.64
CA ILE A 348 6.67 1.55 17.14
C ILE A 348 6.66 3.04 16.84
N ARG A 349 5.61 3.56 16.17
CA ARG A 349 5.49 4.99 15.83
C ARG A 349 5.52 5.87 17.08
N GLN A 350 4.82 5.46 18.13
CA GLN A 350 4.70 6.25 19.36
C GLN A 350 5.96 6.16 20.26
N ASN A 351 6.61 5.00 20.32
CA ASN A 351 7.67 4.74 21.31
C ASN A 351 9.09 4.71 20.74
N GLU A 352 9.26 4.43 19.45
CA GLU A 352 10.59 4.26 18.84
C GLU A 352 10.82 5.20 17.64
N GLY A 353 9.81 5.47 16.81
CA GLY A 353 9.87 6.40 15.68
C GLY A 353 9.29 5.85 14.38
N PHE A 354 9.43 6.64 13.32
CA PHE A 354 8.98 6.33 11.96
C PHE A 354 9.88 7.06 10.95
N LYS A 355 9.81 6.69 9.67
CA LYS A 355 10.50 7.40 8.58
C LYS A 355 9.49 7.99 7.61
N ASN A 356 9.82 9.18 7.11
CA ASN A 356 9.07 9.85 6.05
C ASN A 356 9.89 9.82 4.77
N VAL A 357 9.23 9.50 3.68
CA VAL A 357 9.88 9.27 2.39
C VAL A 357 9.13 10.01 1.29
N SER A 358 9.85 10.78 0.47
CA SER A 358 9.33 11.38 -0.76
C SER A 358 9.91 10.67 -1.98
N LEU A 359 9.08 10.24 -2.94
CA LEU A 359 9.48 9.46 -4.10
C LEU A 359 9.65 10.36 -5.34
N GLY A 360 10.77 11.08 -5.39
CA GLY A 360 11.01 12.17 -6.34
C GLY A 360 10.90 11.78 -7.81
N ASN A 361 11.39 10.60 -8.19
CA ASN A 361 11.30 10.13 -9.58
C ASN A 361 9.91 9.61 -9.98
N VAL A 362 9.04 9.24 -9.03
CA VAL A 362 7.65 8.90 -9.29
C VAL A 362 6.87 10.17 -9.59
N ILE A 363 7.03 11.19 -8.75
CA ILE A 363 6.44 12.53 -8.93
C ILE A 363 6.86 13.11 -10.29
N ALA A 364 8.16 13.05 -10.61
CA ALA A 364 8.70 13.57 -11.87
C ALA A 364 8.26 12.80 -13.13
N ALA A 365 7.72 11.58 -12.98
CA ALA A 365 7.27 10.75 -14.10
C ALA A 365 5.80 11.00 -14.50
N MET A 366 5.05 11.76 -13.70
CA MET A 366 3.66 12.07 -14.01
C MET A 366 3.57 12.84 -15.35
N PRO A 367 2.82 12.32 -16.35
CA PRO A 367 2.72 12.97 -17.64
C PRO A 367 1.98 14.31 -17.52
N LYS A 368 2.42 15.31 -18.29
CA LYS A 368 1.63 16.54 -18.47
C LYS A 368 0.32 16.19 -19.15
N GLN A 369 -0.79 16.41 -18.47
CA GLN A 369 -2.14 16.25 -19.01
C GLN A 369 -2.83 17.61 -19.00
N LYS A 370 -3.76 17.80 -19.95
CA LYS A 370 -4.65 18.98 -19.93
C LYS A 370 -5.39 18.98 -18.60
N MET A 371 -5.24 20.06 -17.85
CA MET A 371 -5.89 20.24 -16.56
C MET A 371 -7.30 20.76 -16.79
N ASN A 372 -8.27 20.07 -16.20
CA ASN A 372 -9.66 20.52 -16.20
C ASN A 372 -9.83 21.61 -15.12
N PHE A 373 -10.82 22.48 -15.31
CA PHE A 373 -11.27 23.49 -14.34
C PHE A 373 -10.32 24.68 -14.07
N ILE A 374 -9.27 24.85 -14.88
CA ILE A 374 -8.39 26.03 -14.86
C ILE A 374 -8.25 26.62 -16.27
N ASP A 375 -7.86 27.89 -16.36
CA ASP A 375 -7.56 28.51 -17.66
C ASP A 375 -6.12 28.16 -18.12
N GLN A 376 -5.74 28.65 -19.31
CA GLN A 376 -4.43 28.33 -19.88
C GLN A 376 -3.27 28.98 -19.11
N GLU A 377 -3.50 30.16 -18.50
CA GLU A 377 -2.45 30.87 -17.75
C GLU A 377 -2.12 30.10 -16.47
N ASP A 378 -3.14 29.68 -15.72
CA ASP A 378 -2.98 28.85 -14.54
C ASP A 378 -2.41 27.46 -14.88
N GLU A 379 -2.80 26.87 -16.01
CA GLU A 379 -2.24 25.59 -16.45
C GLU A 379 -0.75 25.68 -16.77
N ASP A 380 -0.31 26.75 -17.43
CA ASP A 380 1.10 26.96 -17.73
C ASP A 380 1.91 27.11 -16.44
N LEU A 381 1.40 27.86 -15.46
CA LEU A 381 2.00 28.00 -14.12
C LEU A 381 2.06 26.66 -13.38
N MET A 382 0.98 25.88 -13.40
CA MET A 382 0.96 24.55 -12.81
C MET A 382 2.00 23.64 -13.47
N HIS A 383 2.11 23.65 -14.79
CA HIS A 383 3.12 22.86 -15.50
C HIS A 383 4.56 23.29 -15.26
N GLU A 384 4.79 24.55 -14.91
CA GLU A 384 6.10 25.10 -14.57
C GLU A 384 6.49 24.76 -13.13
N TYR A 385 5.60 24.99 -12.17
CA TYR A 385 5.93 24.95 -10.74
C TYR A 385 5.41 23.72 -9.98
N HIS A 386 4.65 22.81 -10.61
CA HIS A 386 4.05 21.68 -9.89
C HIS A 386 5.07 20.85 -9.12
N LYS A 387 6.25 20.59 -9.69
CA LYS A 387 7.26 19.78 -9.01
C LYS A 387 7.76 20.48 -7.75
N GLU A 388 8.15 21.74 -7.86
CA GLU A 388 8.68 22.55 -6.78
C GLU A 388 7.63 22.78 -5.69
N SER A 389 6.39 23.13 -6.07
CA SER A 389 5.30 23.33 -5.11
C SER A 389 4.88 22.03 -4.42
N PHE A 390 4.89 20.91 -5.14
CA PHE A 390 4.61 19.59 -4.57
C PHE A 390 5.71 19.12 -3.62
N GLU A 391 7.00 19.38 -3.92
CA GLU A 391 8.12 19.08 -3.02
C GLU A 391 7.99 19.85 -1.70
N VAL A 392 7.59 21.14 -1.75
CA VAL A 392 7.28 21.94 -0.56
C VAL A 392 6.09 21.38 0.21
N GLN A 393 4.97 21.12 -0.47
CA GLN A 393 3.76 20.63 0.17
C GLN A 393 3.99 19.29 0.85
N VAL A 394 4.61 18.31 0.17
CA VAL A 394 4.96 17.00 0.76
C VAL A 394 5.92 17.17 1.93
N GLY A 395 6.92 18.05 1.79
CA GLY A 395 7.87 18.36 2.86
C GLY A 395 7.19 18.79 4.15
N LEU A 396 6.26 19.74 4.04
CA LEU A 396 5.53 20.29 5.15
C LEU A 396 4.45 19.33 5.68
N HIS A 397 3.71 18.68 4.78
CA HIS A 397 2.65 17.71 5.10
C HIS A 397 3.20 16.54 5.95
N GLU A 398 4.27 15.90 5.51
CA GLU A 398 4.82 14.72 6.18
C GLU A 398 5.52 15.07 7.50
N LEU A 399 6.37 16.10 7.48
CA LEU A 399 7.21 16.44 8.63
C LEU A 399 6.47 17.25 9.70
N LEU A 400 5.74 18.29 9.27
CA LEU A 400 5.12 19.27 10.17
C LEU A 400 3.61 19.12 10.24
N GLY A 401 2.97 18.51 9.25
CA GLY A 401 1.59 18.04 9.32
C GLY A 401 1.50 16.85 10.27
N HIS A 402 1.77 15.63 9.79
CA HIS A 402 1.68 14.41 10.60
C HIS A 402 2.62 14.39 11.82
N GLY A 403 3.80 15.02 11.71
CA GLY A 403 4.76 15.06 12.81
C GLY A 403 4.37 15.94 13.99
N SER A 404 3.41 16.86 13.83
CA SER A 404 2.98 17.81 14.85
C SER A 404 1.72 17.39 15.61
N GLY A 405 1.43 18.09 16.70
CA GLY A 405 0.22 17.95 17.48
C GLY A 405 0.30 16.86 18.55
N LYS A 406 -0.29 17.16 19.71
CA LYS A 406 -0.34 16.28 20.88
C LYS A 406 -1.74 15.75 21.11
N LEU A 407 -1.84 14.45 21.38
CA LEU A 407 -3.07 13.83 21.89
C LEU A 407 -3.05 13.89 23.42
N PHE A 408 -4.06 14.53 24.01
CA PHE A 408 -4.24 14.53 25.46
C PHE A 408 -4.72 13.16 25.94
N GLN A 409 -4.00 12.57 26.87
CA GLN A 409 -4.20 11.20 27.36
C GLN A 409 -4.19 11.15 28.88
N ARG A 410 -5.08 10.28 29.42
CA ARG A 410 -4.98 9.78 30.79
C ARG A 410 -4.22 8.46 30.76
N LYS A 411 -3.14 8.37 31.54
CA LYS A 411 -2.34 7.16 31.72
C LYS A 411 -3.05 6.16 32.62
N ALA A 412 -2.63 4.89 32.55
CA ALA A 412 -3.21 3.82 33.36
C ALA A 412 -3.08 4.04 34.88
N ASP A 413 -2.09 4.81 35.32
CA ASP A 413 -1.88 5.22 36.71
C ASP A 413 -2.78 6.40 37.16
N GLY A 414 -3.64 6.89 36.26
CA GLY A 414 -4.54 8.01 36.50
C GLY A 414 -3.94 9.41 36.30
N THR A 415 -2.65 9.50 35.96
CA THR A 415 -2.00 10.78 35.63
C THR A 415 -2.29 11.21 34.19
N PHE A 416 -2.13 12.50 33.89
CA PHE A 416 -2.30 13.05 32.55
C PHE A 416 -0.95 13.29 31.87
N ASN A 417 -0.91 13.19 30.54
CA ASN A 417 0.28 13.57 29.76
C ASN A 417 0.31 15.08 29.44
N PHE A 418 -0.59 15.89 29.98
CA PHE A 418 -0.70 17.33 29.78
C PHE A 418 -0.93 18.06 31.10
N ASP A 419 -0.74 19.38 31.11
CA ASP A 419 -0.96 20.20 32.31
C ASP A 419 -2.46 20.37 32.57
N LYS A 420 -2.89 20.27 33.83
CA LYS A 420 -4.29 20.48 34.20
C LYS A 420 -4.77 21.91 33.98
N ASP A 421 -3.83 22.86 33.91
CA ASP A 421 -4.12 24.26 33.63
C ASP A 421 -4.21 24.57 32.12
N THR A 422 -3.93 23.58 31.25
CA THR A 422 -4.12 23.72 29.80
C THR A 422 -5.59 24.02 29.49
N LYS A 423 -5.79 24.97 28.57
CA LYS A 423 -7.11 25.44 28.15
C LYS A 423 -7.43 24.98 26.75
N ASP A 424 -8.70 24.67 26.53
CA ASP A 424 -9.24 24.35 25.23
C ASP A 424 -9.17 25.58 24.30
N ILE A 425 -8.51 25.46 23.16
CA ILE A 425 -8.27 26.59 22.24
C ILE A 425 -9.54 27.16 21.60
N LEU A 426 -10.65 26.41 21.59
CA LEU A 426 -11.91 26.84 21.00
C LEU A 426 -12.83 27.49 22.04
N THR A 427 -12.82 26.97 23.27
CA THR A 427 -13.75 27.39 24.33
C THR A 427 -13.10 28.25 25.41
N GLY A 428 -11.79 28.17 25.60
CA GLY A 428 -11.04 28.85 26.66
C GLY A 428 -11.18 28.22 28.05
N GLU A 429 -11.96 27.14 28.18
CA GLU A 429 -12.20 26.40 29.41
C GLU A 429 -11.14 25.31 29.63
N PRO A 430 -11.02 24.73 30.85
CA PRO A 430 -10.13 23.60 31.08
C PRO A 430 -10.44 22.41 30.16
N ILE A 431 -9.41 21.65 29.77
CA ILE A 431 -9.58 20.44 28.94
C ILE A 431 -10.54 19.46 29.62
N ALA A 432 -11.67 19.20 28.96
CA ALA A 432 -12.73 18.32 29.47
C ALA A 432 -12.74 16.92 28.82
N LYS A 433 -11.97 16.71 27.74
CA LYS A 433 -11.91 15.45 27.00
C LYS A 433 -10.47 15.07 26.67
N TRP A 434 -10.20 13.78 26.76
CA TRP A 434 -8.89 13.15 26.50
C TRP A 434 -9.12 11.70 26.09
N TYR A 435 -8.05 11.05 25.64
CA TYR A 435 -8.01 9.61 25.38
C TYR A 435 -7.76 8.84 26.66
N GLU A 436 -8.47 7.73 26.84
CA GLU A 436 -8.30 6.79 27.94
C GLU A 436 -7.25 5.72 27.63
N PRO A 437 -6.75 4.99 28.64
CA PRO A 437 -5.83 3.88 28.41
C PRO A 437 -6.37 2.87 27.39
N GLY A 438 -5.61 2.64 26.32
CA GLY A 438 -5.97 1.73 25.22
C GLY A 438 -6.77 2.39 24.08
N GLU A 439 -7.14 3.66 24.19
CA GLU A 439 -7.81 4.39 23.11
C GLU A 439 -6.79 5.05 22.18
N THR A 440 -7.06 5.00 20.88
CA THR A 440 -6.22 5.58 19.82
C THR A 440 -7.01 6.58 18.97
N TRP A 441 -6.31 7.39 18.16
CA TRP A 441 -6.94 8.28 17.18
C TRP A 441 -8.01 7.54 16.36
N SER A 442 -7.60 6.42 15.74
CA SER A 442 -8.45 5.59 14.91
C SER A 442 -9.61 4.96 15.67
N SER A 443 -9.42 4.54 16.93
CA SER A 443 -10.52 3.96 17.73
C SER A 443 -11.60 4.99 18.08
N LYS A 444 -11.26 6.29 18.12
CA LYS A 444 -12.20 7.37 18.45
C LYS A 444 -12.85 8.01 17.24
N PHE A 445 -12.08 8.25 16.19
CA PHE A 445 -12.56 8.91 14.98
C PHE A 445 -13.15 7.91 13.98
N GLY A 446 -12.90 6.61 14.18
CA GLY A 446 -13.49 5.54 13.37
C GLY A 446 -13.19 5.75 11.89
N ALA A 447 -14.23 5.68 11.06
CA ALA A 447 -14.12 5.81 9.61
C ALA A 447 -13.60 7.19 9.13
N LEU A 448 -13.66 8.23 9.96
CA LEU A 448 -13.19 9.57 9.61
C LEU A 448 -11.71 9.79 9.94
N SER A 449 -11.08 8.85 10.66
CA SER A 449 -9.73 9.03 11.20
C SER A 449 -8.69 9.38 10.12
N GLY A 450 -8.64 8.64 9.02
CA GLY A 450 -7.72 8.92 7.91
C GLY A 450 -8.01 10.25 7.23
N ALA A 451 -9.23 10.43 6.69
CA ALA A 451 -9.58 11.64 5.94
C ALA A 451 -9.43 12.94 6.77
N TYR A 452 -9.69 12.88 8.08
CA TYR A 452 -9.51 14.03 8.96
C TYR A 452 -8.04 14.35 9.19
N GLU A 453 -7.20 13.33 9.40
CA GLU A 453 -5.77 13.50 9.62
C GLU A 453 -5.06 14.02 8.36
N GLU A 454 -5.40 13.49 7.18
CA GLU A 454 -4.91 14.00 5.89
C GLU A 454 -5.29 15.47 5.68
N CYS A 455 -6.55 15.83 5.97
CA CYS A 455 -7.02 17.21 5.87
C CYS A 455 -6.21 18.16 6.78
N ARG A 456 -5.88 17.71 7.99
CA ARG A 456 -5.03 18.48 8.93
C ARG A 456 -3.62 18.65 8.39
N ALA A 457 -2.99 17.57 7.90
CA ALA A 457 -1.62 17.61 7.40
C ALA A 457 -1.50 18.48 6.13
N GLU A 458 -2.45 18.37 5.20
CA GLU A 458 -2.54 19.25 4.02
C GLU A 458 -2.69 20.73 4.42
N ALA A 459 -3.56 21.02 5.38
CA ALA A 459 -3.78 22.38 5.87
C ALA A 459 -2.50 22.99 6.49
N VAL A 460 -1.71 22.20 7.21
CA VAL A 460 -0.41 22.65 7.73
C VAL A 460 0.53 23.05 6.58
N GLY A 461 0.59 22.26 5.51
CA GLY A 461 1.36 22.59 4.31
C GLY A 461 0.98 23.95 3.73
N TYR A 462 -0.32 24.20 3.57
CA TYR A 462 -0.82 25.48 3.05
C TYR A 462 -0.54 26.69 3.97
N VAL A 463 -0.60 26.49 5.28
CA VAL A 463 -0.29 27.57 6.24
C VAL A 463 1.19 27.93 6.18
N LEU A 464 2.06 26.93 6.18
CA LEU A 464 3.50 27.13 6.29
C LEU A 464 4.16 27.48 4.93
N CYS A 465 3.60 27.06 3.80
CA CYS A 465 4.19 27.39 2.49
C CYS A 465 4.15 28.89 2.14
N CYS A 466 3.39 29.68 2.90
CA CYS A 466 3.35 31.14 2.78
C CYS A 466 4.57 31.84 3.40
N ASP A 467 5.36 31.15 4.23
CA ASP A 467 6.53 31.71 4.90
C ASP A 467 7.74 31.70 3.96
N SER A 468 8.28 32.88 3.63
CA SER A 468 9.35 32.99 2.63
C SER A 468 10.62 32.23 3.00
N ASP A 469 10.93 32.14 4.29
CA ASP A 469 12.11 31.43 4.81
C ASP A 469 11.96 29.90 4.80
N ILE A 470 10.79 29.37 4.47
CA ILE A 470 10.55 27.96 4.19
C ILE A 470 10.81 27.66 2.70
N LEU A 471 10.60 28.64 1.83
CA LEU A 471 10.81 28.51 0.38
C LEU A 471 12.29 28.74 -0.04
N GLU A 472 13.08 29.40 0.81
CA GLU A 472 14.55 29.57 0.70
C GLU A 472 15.30 28.29 1.07
#